data_AF-A0A9P9TP74-F1
#
_entry.id   AF-A0A9P9TP74-F1
#
_cell.length_a   1.000
_cell.length_b   1.000
_cell.length_c   1.000
_cell.angle_alpha   90.00
_cell.angle_beta   90.00
_cell.angle_gamma   90.00
#
_symmetry.space_group_name_H-M   'P 1'
#
loop_
_entity.id
_entity.type
_entity.pdbx_description
1 polymer ?
#
loop_
_entity_poly.entity_id
_entity_poly.type
_entity_poly.pdbx_seq_one_letter_code
_entity_poly.pdbx_strand_id
1 'polypeptide(L)'
;MSGTFDKLFAKGKAKVQEYTGSRPPHSQQNYPAQGYAGQQPQSYPQQQQYPQQYPQQQQQWGPPSQQQQQQQQQQQWGPPPVQQQSFGGPPPISLASKPQSSPQQQSFGGPPPLPQSSKPQSPNPQGMGGVPQPPVPTNRPDHQKTYWKPSFDRSTPVSHNFRHEIGDHGWGNNEKQMYTDNPANSFHHDGRLIVRALVQGGSYTSARLTSHQTLSRPRGYLSATILAPVAEGVWPAYWLLPQDPFQWPNDGEVDIFESWNGDCVNHSCLHWGHFNGEDWNKHRVAETSLHDMPHQPHTFGFAWIEEDGIPNWRGRMIWYIDGRPVMKGNIPVGTRRMEEFRILINIAMGGNVCQGKLPRDGYYDFVISDLMMSEEPPHGGWQHFEQAWSNTPEGKTM
;
A
#
# COMPACT_ATOMS: atom_id res chain seq x y z
N MET A 1 -16.06 -26.10 -0.16
CA MET A 1 -16.31 -24.92 -1.01
C MET A 1 -15.01 -24.52 -1.75
N SER A 2 -14.53 -25.32 -2.73
CA SER A 2 -13.27 -25.02 -3.46
C SER A 2 -13.44 -24.89 -4.98
N GLY A 3 -14.67 -24.83 -5.50
CA GLY A 3 -14.92 -24.98 -6.95
C GLY A 3 -14.93 -23.70 -7.78
N THR A 4 -14.79 -22.52 -7.16
CA THR A 4 -14.99 -21.23 -7.85
C THR A 4 -13.67 -20.59 -8.27
N PHE A 5 -12.61 -20.72 -7.46
CA PHE A 5 -11.28 -20.16 -7.73
C PHE A 5 -10.54 -20.90 -8.86
N ASP A 6 -10.62 -22.23 -8.91
CA ASP A 6 -9.99 -23.01 -10.00
C ASP A 6 -10.58 -22.70 -11.39
N LYS A 7 -11.85 -22.27 -11.44
CA LYS A 7 -12.53 -21.85 -12.68
C LYS A 7 -12.06 -20.48 -13.18
N LEU A 8 -11.57 -19.61 -12.30
CA LEU A 8 -10.92 -18.33 -12.67
C LEU A 8 -9.56 -18.58 -13.33
N PHE A 9 -8.76 -19.53 -12.80
CA PHE A 9 -7.46 -19.91 -13.37
C PHE A 9 -7.57 -20.54 -14.76
N ALA A 10 -8.59 -21.37 -15.00
CA ALA A 10 -8.79 -22.02 -16.30
C ALA A 10 -9.30 -21.05 -17.39
N LYS A 11 -10.19 -20.12 -17.04
CA LYS A 11 -10.72 -19.12 -18.00
C LYS A 11 -9.70 -18.06 -18.41
N GLY A 12 -8.76 -17.72 -17.51
CA GLY A 12 -7.63 -16.84 -17.84
C GLY A 12 -6.71 -17.42 -18.91
N LYS A 13 -6.40 -18.72 -18.86
CA LYS A 13 -5.59 -19.40 -19.88
C LYS A 13 -6.28 -19.50 -21.24
N ALA A 14 -7.60 -19.69 -21.27
CA ALA A 14 -8.37 -19.84 -22.51
C ALA A 14 -8.43 -18.53 -23.33
N LYS A 15 -8.51 -17.36 -22.69
CA LYS A 15 -8.57 -16.07 -23.41
C LYS A 15 -7.25 -15.62 -24.04
N VAL A 16 -6.12 -16.10 -23.52
CA VAL A 16 -4.80 -15.81 -24.12
C VAL A 16 -4.64 -16.56 -25.46
N GLN A 17 -5.20 -17.77 -25.58
CA GLN A 17 -5.13 -18.54 -26.83
C GLN A 17 -6.04 -17.99 -27.93
N GLU A 18 -7.21 -17.46 -27.57
CA GLU A 18 -8.20 -16.94 -28.55
C GLU A 18 -7.69 -15.69 -29.30
N TYR A 19 -6.79 -14.90 -28.71
CA TYR A 19 -6.22 -13.70 -29.33
C TYR A 19 -4.93 -13.95 -30.14
N THR A 20 -4.22 -15.06 -29.87
CA THR A 20 -3.02 -15.45 -30.64
C THR A 20 -3.33 -16.09 -32.00
N GLY A 21 -4.59 -16.49 -32.22
CA GLY A 21 -5.01 -17.25 -33.41
C GLY A 21 -5.41 -16.43 -34.64
N SER A 22 -5.51 -15.10 -34.53
CA SER A 22 -6.00 -14.25 -35.62
C SER A 22 -5.09 -13.05 -35.86
N ARG A 23 -4.00 -13.29 -36.60
CA ARG A 23 -3.16 -12.26 -37.20
C ARG A 23 -3.06 -12.50 -38.70
N PRO A 24 -3.66 -11.67 -39.57
CA PRO A 24 -3.25 -11.59 -40.97
C PRO A 24 -1.97 -10.74 -41.11
N PRO A 25 -1.15 -10.97 -42.14
CA PRO A 25 0.13 -10.28 -42.31
C PRO A 25 -0.07 -8.79 -42.65
N HIS A 26 0.79 -7.94 -42.08
CA HIS A 26 0.83 -6.50 -42.35
C HIS A 26 1.26 -6.23 -43.81
N SER A 27 0.35 -5.72 -44.62
CA SER A 27 0.67 -4.98 -45.84
C SER A 27 0.67 -3.47 -45.55
N GLN A 28 1.78 -2.80 -45.83
CA GLN A 28 1.84 -1.34 -45.90
C GLN A 28 0.88 -0.84 -46.98
N GLN A 29 -0.11 -0.02 -46.61
CA GLN A 29 -0.92 0.72 -47.57
C GLN A 29 -1.08 2.18 -47.12
N ASN A 30 -0.46 3.06 -47.90
CA ASN A 30 -0.78 4.48 -48.00
C ASN A 30 -2.24 4.66 -48.42
N TYR A 31 -2.95 5.61 -47.81
CA TYR A 31 -4.19 6.14 -48.36
C TYR A 31 -4.17 7.68 -48.44
N PRO A 32 -4.76 8.28 -49.49
CA PRO A 32 -4.63 9.69 -49.82
C PRO A 32 -5.73 10.55 -49.19
N ALA A 33 -5.45 11.86 -49.14
CA ALA A 33 -6.36 12.90 -48.66
C ALA A 33 -7.54 13.15 -49.63
N GLN A 34 -8.74 13.29 -49.09
CA GLN A 34 -9.86 14.03 -49.68
C GLN A 34 -10.59 14.81 -48.58
N GLY A 35 -10.73 16.12 -48.80
CA GLY A 35 -11.38 17.04 -47.86
C GLY A 35 -12.86 17.23 -48.13
N TYR A 36 -13.57 17.72 -47.11
CA TYR A 36 -14.72 18.60 -47.24
C TYR A 36 -14.73 19.61 -46.09
N ALA A 37 -15.26 20.79 -46.41
CA ALA A 37 -15.05 22.06 -45.75
C ALA A 37 -15.94 22.30 -44.52
N GLY A 38 -15.41 23.14 -43.61
CA GLY A 38 -16.18 24.18 -42.94
C GLY A 38 -16.78 23.84 -41.59
N GLN A 39 -16.00 24.00 -40.53
CA GLN A 39 -16.35 24.77 -39.32
C GLN A 39 -15.09 24.91 -38.45
N GLN A 40 -14.72 26.16 -38.13
CA GLN A 40 -13.52 26.49 -37.35
C GLN A 40 -13.66 26.00 -35.89
N PRO A 41 -12.62 25.36 -35.33
CA PRO A 41 -12.41 25.34 -33.89
C PRO A 41 -11.30 26.32 -33.48
N GLN A 42 -11.53 26.96 -32.33
CA GLN A 42 -10.57 27.78 -31.61
C GLN A 42 -9.25 27.03 -31.37
N SER A 43 -8.16 27.76 -31.55
CA SER A 43 -6.77 27.34 -31.37
C SER A 43 -6.48 26.93 -29.92
N TYR A 44 -6.02 25.70 -29.72
CA TYR A 44 -5.17 25.32 -28.59
C TYR A 44 -3.72 25.72 -28.93
N PRO A 45 -2.99 26.42 -28.05
CA PRO A 45 -1.58 26.66 -28.29
C PRO A 45 -0.74 25.40 -28.02
N GLN A 46 0.25 25.19 -28.91
CA GLN A 46 1.27 24.16 -28.85
C GLN A 46 1.98 24.11 -27.49
N GLN A 47 2.21 22.89 -27.00
CA GLN A 47 3.25 22.63 -26.00
C GLN A 47 4.62 22.94 -26.62
N GLN A 48 5.27 23.97 -26.08
CA GLN A 48 6.65 24.29 -26.37
C GLN A 48 7.56 23.22 -25.75
N GLN A 49 8.41 22.61 -26.56
CA GLN A 49 9.59 21.89 -26.09
C GLN A 49 10.49 22.86 -25.34
N TYR A 50 10.73 22.60 -24.06
CA TYR A 50 11.72 23.33 -23.27
C TYR A 50 13.12 22.72 -23.50
N PRO A 51 14.13 23.52 -23.88
CA PRO A 51 15.51 23.05 -23.93
C PRO A 51 16.11 22.96 -22.51
N GLN A 52 16.66 21.80 -22.19
CA GLN A 52 17.56 21.58 -21.05
C GLN A 52 18.86 22.37 -21.28
N GLN A 53 19.07 23.46 -20.53
CA GLN A 53 20.38 24.10 -20.38
C GLN A 53 20.72 24.21 -18.89
N TYR A 54 21.77 23.50 -18.49
CA TYR A 54 22.42 23.67 -17.20
C TYR A 54 23.30 24.94 -17.24
N PRO A 55 23.18 25.88 -16.28
CA PRO A 55 24.15 26.96 -16.17
C PRO A 55 25.41 26.48 -15.43
N GLN A 56 26.55 26.44 -16.14
CA GLN A 56 27.86 26.53 -15.51
C GLN A 56 28.06 27.96 -14.98
N GLN A 57 28.10 28.14 -13.67
CA GLN A 57 28.66 29.36 -13.08
C GLN A 57 30.17 29.21 -12.96
N GLN A 58 30.91 30.00 -13.76
CA GLN A 58 32.31 30.30 -13.49
C GLN A 58 32.37 31.30 -12.32
N GLN A 59 32.88 30.87 -11.17
CA GLN A 59 33.35 31.78 -10.13
C GLN A 59 34.88 31.90 -10.24
N GLN A 60 35.35 33.10 -10.59
CA GLN A 60 36.75 33.48 -10.45
C GLN A 60 37.08 33.62 -8.96
N TRP A 61 38.05 32.84 -8.50
CA TRP A 61 38.72 33.04 -7.21
C TRP A 61 40.19 33.40 -7.45
N GLY A 62 40.60 34.58 -6.96
CA GLY A 62 42.01 34.94 -6.80
C GLY A 62 42.66 34.12 -5.67
N PRO A 63 44.00 34.02 -5.63
CA PRO A 63 44.69 33.08 -4.75
C PRO A 63 44.66 33.53 -3.27
N PRO A 64 44.34 32.63 -2.32
CA PRO A 64 44.49 32.92 -0.90
C PRO A 64 45.93 32.72 -0.41
N SER A 65 46.31 33.57 0.55
CA SER A 65 47.57 33.60 1.28
C SER A 65 47.82 32.34 2.12
N GLN A 66 49.09 31.95 2.21
CA GLN A 66 49.60 30.91 3.11
C GLN A 66 49.32 31.26 4.58
N GLN A 67 48.37 30.58 5.21
CA GLN A 67 48.40 30.19 6.64
C GLN A 67 47.12 29.43 6.98
N GLN A 68 47.19 28.09 6.89
CA GLN A 68 46.52 27.10 7.76
C GLN A 68 46.55 25.72 7.05
N GLN A 69 47.77 25.20 6.88
CA GLN A 69 47.97 23.76 6.85
C GLN A 69 48.13 23.31 8.30
N GLN A 70 47.15 22.59 8.83
CA GLN A 70 47.35 21.34 9.56
C GLN A 70 46.01 20.83 10.10
N GLN A 71 45.83 19.51 10.02
CA GLN A 71 44.69 18.71 10.45
C GLN A 71 43.50 18.67 9.49
N GLN A 72 43.62 17.81 8.47
CA GLN A 72 42.73 16.65 8.31
C GLN A 72 43.21 15.85 7.10
N GLN A 73 44.04 14.83 7.37
CA GLN A 73 44.25 13.72 6.45
C GLN A 73 43.83 12.43 7.16
N GLN A 74 43.22 11.57 6.35
CA GLN A 74 42.87 10.16 6.57
C GLN A 74 41.53 9.89 7.26
N GLN A 75 40.54 9.53 6.44
CA GLN A 75 39.83 8.26 6.57
C GLN A 75 39.08 7.93 5.26
N GLN A 76 39.73 7.11 4.42
CA GLN A 76 39.06 6.36 3.35
C GLN A 76 38.54 5.05 3.95
N TRP A 77 37.26 4.75 3.77
CA TRP A 77 36.67 3.46 4.15
C TRP A 77 36.82 2.47 3.00
N GLY A 78 37.66 1.44 3.21
CA GLY A 78 37.67 0.20 2.44
C GLY A 78 36.77 -0.87 3.07
N PRO A 79 36.41 -1.94 2.33
CA PRO A 79 35.48 -2.97 2.81
C PRO A 79 36.09 -3.85 3.92
N PRO A 80 35.25 -4.42 4.82
CA PRO A 80 35.74 -5.16 5.99
C PRO A 80 36.29 -6.55 5.63
N PRO A 81 37.19 -7.12 6.47
CA PRO A 81 37.86 -8.39 6.17
C PRO A 81 37.00 -9.63 6.47
N VAL A 82 37.21 -10.66 5.67
CA VAL A 82 36.68 -12.02 5.78
C VAL A 82 37.38 -12.78 6.92
N GLN A 83 36.63 -13.45 7.79
CA GLN A 83 37.15 -14.47 8.72
C GLN A 83 36.57 -15.85 8.39
N GLN A 84 37.47 -16.83 8.23
CA GLN A 84 37.17 -18.24 8.00
C GLN A 84 37.05 -19.03 9.32
N GLN A 85 35.92 -19.76 9.43
CA GLN A 85 35.67 -21.11 9.98
C GLN A 85 36.29 -21.60 11.31
N SER A 86 35.42 -22.13 12.17
CA SER A 86 35.66 -23.40 12.87
C SER A 86 34.33 -24.12 13.16
N PHE A 87 34.28 -25.41 12.82
CA PHE A 87 33.17 -26.36 13.00
C PHE A 87 33.16 -26.90 14.44
N GLY A 88 31.98 -26.93 15.08
CA GLY A 88 31.74 -27.65 16.33
C GLY A 88 30.49 -28.52 16.19
N GLY A 89 30.67 -29.85 16.21
CA GLY A 89 29.60 -30.85 16.08
C GLY A 89 28.72 -31.00 17.33
N PRO A 90 27.61 -31.75 17.22
CA PRO A 90 26.60 -31.87 18.28
C PRO A 90 26.96 -32.93 19.34
N PRO A 91 26.53 -32.80 20.61
CA PRO A 91 26.65 -33.85 21.61
C PRO A 91 25.46 -34.85 21.56
N PRO A 92 25.59 -36.03 22.20
CA PRO A 92 24.95 -37.26 21.74
C PRO A 92 23.57 -37.57 22.34
N ILE A 93 22.84 -38.41 21.60
CA ILE A 93 21.61 -39.12 21.98
C ILE A 93 21.95 -40.21 23.00
N SER A 94 21.15 -40.31 24.08
CA SER A 94 21.13 -41.49 24.95
C SER A 94 19.77 -42.21 24.85
N LEU A 95 19.85 -43.53 24.66
CA LEU A 95 18.78 -44.51 24.61
C LEU A 95 18.71 -45.24 25.96
N ALA A 96 17.50 -45.41 26.52
CA ALA A 96 17.02 -46.47 27.43
C ALA A 96 15.86 -45.89 28.29
N SER A 97 14.79 -46.57 28.71
CA SER A 97 14.15 -47.86 28.45
C SER A 97 12.81 -47.84 29.24
N LYS A 98 11.79 -48.58 28.78
CA LYS A 98 10.45 -48.74 29.42
C LYS A 98 10.51 -49.34 30.85
N PRO A 99 9.42 -49.26 31.64
CA PRO A 99 8.37 -50.33 31.64
C PRO A 99 6.93 -49.75 31.67
N GLN A 100 5.98 -50.19 30.84
CA GLN A 100 5.04 -51.33 30.99
C GLN A 100 4.24 -51.41 32.31
N SER A 101 2.94 -51.12 32.24
CA SER A 101 1.84 -52.03 32.66
C SER A 101 0.48 -51.54 32.12
N SER A 102 -0.41 -52.48 31.81
CA SER A 102 -1.65 -52.32 31.03
C SER A 102 -2.91 -52.47 31.94
N PRO A 103 -4.16 -52.68 31.44
CA PRO A 103 -5.29 -51.79 31.74
C PRO A 103 -6.43 -52.48 32.53
N GLN A 104 -7.37 -51.69 33.06
CA GLN A 104 -8.69 -52.21 33.45
C GLN A 104 -9.82 -51.34 32.88
N GLN A 105 -10.67 -52.01 32.09
CA GLN A 105 -11.99 -51.56 31.64
C GLN A 105 -12.95 -51.50 32.83
N GLN A 106 -13.90 -50.56 32.80
CA GLN A 106 -15.31 -50.85 33.07
C GLN A 106 -16.20 -49.73 32.54
N SER A 107 -17.35 -50.14 32.00
CA SER A 107 -18.35 -49.34 31.28
C SER A 107 -19.67 -49.33 32.06
N PHE A 108 -20.49 -48.32 31.75
CA PHE A 108 -21.95 -48.17 31.90
C PHE A 108 -22.49 -47.38 33.10
N GLY A 109 -23.28 -46.34 32.76
CA GLY A 109 -24.23 -45.67 33.64
C GLY A 109 -24.75 -44.36 33.03
N GLY A 110 -25.96 -44.37 32.46
CA GLY A 110 -26.65 -43.18 31.91
C GLY A 110 -27.12 -42.17 32.98
N PRO A 111 -27.72 -41.03 32.56
CA PRO A 111 -27.92 -39.87 33.43
C PRO A 111 -29.25 -39.94 34.21
N PRO A 112 -29.32 -39.46 35.46
CA PRO A 112 -30.57 -39.17 36.15
C PRO A 112 -30.86 -37.64 36.24
N PRO A 113 -32.08 -37.24 36.64
CA PRO A 113 -32.84 -36.18 35.97
C PRO A 113 -32.85 -34.80 36.66
N LEU A 114 -33.41 -33.82 35.94
CA LEU A 114 -33.75 -32.45 36.38
C LEU A 114 -34.77 -32.41 37.54
N PRO A 115 -34.62 -31.48 38.51
CA PRO A 115 -35.73 -31.05 39.36
C PRO A 115 -36.38 -29.75 38.87
N GLN A 116 -37.71 -29.74 38.81
CA GLN A 116 -38.56 -28.56 38.63
C GLN A 116 -38.89 -27.87 39.98
N SER A 117 -38.95 -26.54 39.90
CA SER A 117 -39.70 -25.56 40.71
C SER A 117 -39.61 -25.55 42.25
N SER A 118 -39.10 -24.43 42.76
CA SER A 118 -39.74 -23.67 43.85
C SER A 118 -39.24 -22.23 43.85
N LYS A 119 -40.13 -21.25 43.64
CA LYS A 119 -39.90 -19.83 43.91
C LYS A 119 -39.69 -19.61 45.41
N PRO A 120 -38.80 -18.69 45.80
CA PRO A 120 -39.05 -17.85 46.98
C PRO A 120 -39.19 -16.37 46.61
N GLN A 121 -40.16 -15.70 47.22
CA GLN A 121 -40.36 -14.26 47.20
C GLN A 121 -39.21 -13.55 47.93
N SER A 122 -38.63 -12.52 47.33
CA SER A 122 -37.71 -11.60 48.01
C SER A 122 -38.50 -10.48 48.70
N PRO A 123 -38.16 -10.10 49.95
CA PRO A 123 -38.63 -8.85 50.54
C PRO A 123 -37.77 -7.67 50.05
N ASN A 124 -38.45 -6.55 49.86
CA ASN A 124 -37.89 -5.25 49.49
C ASN A 124 -37.10 -4.64 50.67
N PRO A 125 -35.96 -3.98 50.43
CA PRO A 125 -35.54 -2.86 51.26
C PRO A 125 -35.38 -1.57 50.44
N GLN A 126 -35.95 -0.50 51.00
CA GLN A 126 -35.88 0.86 50.53
C GLN A 126 -34.46 1.44 50.67
N GLY A 127 -34.05 2.20 49.65
CA GLY A 127 -33.39 3.49 49.77
C GLY A 127 -32.00 3.57 50.41
N MET A 128 -30.96 3.60 49.59
CA MET A 128 -29.80 4.50 49.77
C MET A 128 -29.31 4.99 48.40
N GLY A 129 -28.91 6.27 48.36
CA GLY A 129 -28.72 7.11 47.17
C GLY A 129 -27.83 6.53 46.07
N GLY A 130 -28.32 6.67 44.83
CA GLY A 130 -27.57 6.35 43.62
C GLY A 130 -26.46 7.37 43.39
N VAL A 131 -25.22 6.91 43.42
CA VAL A 131 -24.13 7.53 42.66
C VAL A 131 -24.53 7.44 41.19
N PRO A 132 -24.49 8.52 40.39
CA PRO A 132 -24.74 8.40 38.96
C PRO A 132 -23.69 7.45 38.38
N GLN A 133 -24.14 6.28 37.92
CA GLN A 133 -23.28 5.42 37.12
C GLN A 133 -22.86 6.21 35.89
N PRO A 134 -21.57 6.19 35.50
CA PRO A 134 -21.17 6.71 34.20
C PRO A 134 -22.02 5.99 33.14
N PRO A 135 -22.51 6.68 32.11
CA PRO A 135 -23.34 6.06 31.09
C PRO A 135 -22.58 4.86 30.52
N VAL A 136 -23.21 3.68 30.61
CA VAL A 136 -22.79 2.49 29.89
C VAL A 136 -22.58 2.91 28.44
N PRO A 137 -21.42 2.63 27.81
CA PRO A 137 -21.23 2.92 26.40
C PRO A 137 -22.33 2.22 25.62
N THR A 138 -23.31 2.98 25.16
CA THR A 138 -24.31 2.49 24.24
C THR A 138 -23.55 2.11 22.98
N ASN A 139 -23.63 0.84 22.57
CA ASN A 139 -23.25 0.38 21.24
C ASN A 139 -23.89 1.30 20.20
N ARG A 140 -23.17 2.35 19.80
CA ARG A 140 -23.54 3.17 18.65
C ARG A 140 -23.39 2.22 17.46
N PRO A 141 -24.45 1.98 16.67
CA PRO A 141 -24.27 1.25 15.43
C PRO A 141 -23.19 1.99 14.64
N ASP A 142 -22.15 1.25 14.25
CA ASP A 142 -20.95 1.72 13.56
C ASP A 142 -21.33 2.17 12.14
N HIS A 143 -22.05 3.27 12.04
CA HIS A 143 -22.29 3.95 10.78
C HIS A 143 -21.09 4.84 10.53
N GLN A 144 -19.97 4.21 10.20
CA GLN A 144 -18.86 4.92 9.59
C GLN A 144 -19.42 5.74 8.42
N LYS A 145 -19.39 7.07 8.56
CA LYS A 145 -19.97 7.97 7.56
C LYS A 145 -19.01 8.06 6.38
N THR A 146 -19.20 7.16 5.41
CA THR A 146 -18.50 7.19 4.13
C THR A 146 -18.95 8.41 3.33
N TYR A 147 -17.98 9.17 2.81
CA TYR A 147 -18.26 10.32 1.95
C TYR A 147 -17.81 10.10 0.50
N TRP A 148 -17.00 9.08 0.23
CA TRP A 148 -16.63 8.71 -1.13
C TRP A 148 -16.35 7.21 -1.27
N LYS A 149 -16.78 6.64 -2.40
CA LYS A 149 -16.52 5.26 -2.83
C LYS A 149 -16.54 5.21 -4.36
N PRO A 150 -15.55 4.60 -5.03
CA PRO A 150 -15.58 4.40 -6.48
C PRO A 150 -16.57 3.29 -6.85
N SER A 151 -17.02 3.29 -8.11
CA SER A 151 -17.83 2.20 -8.66
C SER A 151 -16.91 1.13 -9.25
N PHE A 152 -17.02 -0.10 -8.77
CA PHE A 152 -16.38 -1.28 -9.35
C PHE A 152 -17.37 -2.13 -10.16
N ASP A 153 -18.45 -1.51 -10.64
CA ASP A 153 -19.37 -2.17 -11.58
C ASP A 153 -18.64 -2.44 -12.91
N ARG A 154 -18.85 -3.63 -13.46
CA ARG A 154 -18.26 -4.06 -14.73
C ARG A 154 -18.61 -3.14 -15.90
N SER A 155 -19.75 -2.46 -15.84
CA SER A 155 -20.21 -1.48 -16.83
C SER A 155 -19.58 -0.10 -16.66
N THR A 156 -18.99 0.19 -15.50
CA THR A 156 -18.29 1.45 -15.25
C THR A 156 -16.85 1.35 -15.76
N PRO A 157 -16.40 2.22 -16.69
CA PRO A 157 -14.99 2.29 -17.06
C PRO A 157 -14.11 2.63 -15.85
N VAL A 158 -12.93 2.02 -15.73
CA VAL A 158 -11.95 2.38 -14.67
C VAL A 158 -11.65 3.89 -14.70
N SER A 159 -11.62 4.48 -15.90
CA SER A 159 -11.38 5.91 -16.10
C SER A 159 -12.42 6.84 -15.48
N HIS A 160 -13.59 6.30 -15.08
CA HIS A 160 -14.64 7.07 -14.42
C HIS A 160 -14.21 7.57 -13.04
N ASN A 161 -13.44 6.79 -12.29
CA ASN A 161 -12.96 7.16 -10.96
C ASN A 161 -11.46 7.45 -10.90
N PHE A 162 -10.70 7.00 -11.90
CA PHE A 162 -9.25 7.09 -11.93
C PHE A 162 -8.74 7.67 -13.26
N ARG A 163 -7.62 8.37 -13.22
CA ARG A 163 -6.79 8.70 -14.38
C ARG A 163 -5.73 7.60 -14.52
N HIS A 164 -5.48 7.13 -15.74
CA HIS A 164 -4.34 6.28 -16.03
C HIS A 164 -3.11 7.15 -16.26
N GLU A 165 -2.04 6.87 -15.53
CA GLU A 165 -0.70 7.38 -15.85
C GLU A 165 -0.08 6.45 -16.89
N ILE A 166 0.52 7.01 -17.95
CA ILE A 166 1.00 6.26 -19.11
C ILE A 166 2.50 6.50 -19.30
N GLY A 167 3.26 5.44 -19.58
CA GLY A 167 4.68 5.54 -19.89
C GLY A 167 5.56 4.47 -19.25
N ASP A 168 6.79 4.38 -19.75
CA ASP A 168 7.83 3.39 -19.40
C ASP A 168 9.19 4.03 -19.09
N HIS A 169 9.24 5.32 -18.78
CA HIS A 169 10.47 6.08 -18.51
C HIS A 169 11.12 5.75 -17.15
N GLY A 170 10.81 4.59 -16.57
CA GLY A 170 11.36 4.09 -15.32
C GLY A 170 10.85 4.75 -14.04
N TRP A 171 9.99 5.77 -14.14
CA TRP A 171 9.26 6.39 -13.00
C TRP A 171 10.14 6.84 -11.82
N GLY A 172 11.41 7.20 -12.09
CA GLY A 172 12.39 7.58 -11.06
C GLY A 172 13.01 6.40 -10.30
N ASN A 173 12.48 5.19 -10.48
CA ASN A 173 12.83 4.00 -9.71
C ASN A 173 13.43 2.87 -10.55
N ASN A 174 13.79 3.12 -11.81
CA ASN A 174 14.29 2.10 -12.75
C ASN A 174 13.30 0.95 -13.02
N GLU A 175 12.01 1.26 -12.98
CA GLU A 175 10.91 0.33 -13.26
C GLU A 175 10.91 -0.13 -14.74
N LYS A 176 10.43 -1.35 -15.03
CA LYS A 176 10.49 -1.95 -16.39
C LYS A 176 9.20 -1.90 -17.19
N GLN A 177 8.06 -1.73 -16.53
CA GLN A 177 6.76 -1.78 -17.18
C GLN A 177 6.47 -0.52 -18.00
N MET A 178 5.72 -0.71 -19.09
CA MET A 178 4.90 0.33 -19.67
C MET A 178 3.55 0.37 -18.93
N TYR A 179 3.24 1.47 -18.25
CA TYR A 179 1.88 1.69 -17.78
C TYR A 179 0.96 2.05 -18.96
N THR A 180 -0.22 1.45 -19.01
CA THR A 180 -1.21 1.64 -20.08
C THR A 180 -2.61 1.85 -19.53
N ASP A 181 -3.52 2.34 -20.37
CA ASP A 181 -4.97 2.38 -20.16
C ASP A 181 -5.69 1.16 -20.76
N ASN A 182 -4.94 0.14 -21.19
CA ASN A 182 -5.50 -1.04 -21.82
C ASN A 182 -6.35 -1.83 -20.80
N PRO A 183 -7.59 -2.26 -21.17
CA PRO A 183 -8.42 -3.11 -20.33
C PRO A 183 -7.78 -4.46 -19.93
N ALA A 184 -6.68 -4.86 -20.56
CA ALA A 184 -5.88 -6.00 -20.12
C ALA A 184 -5.07 -5.73 -18.84
N ASN A 185 -4.78 -4.45 -18.53
CA ASN A 185 -3.99 -4.03 -17.38
C ASN A 185 -4.83 -3.41 -16.25
N SER A 186 -6.04 -2.91 -16.53
CA SER A 186 -6.97 -2.52 -15.47
C SER A 186 -8.43 -2.69 -15.89
N PHE A 187 -9.24 -3.31 -15.03
CA PHE A 187 -10.64 -3.58 -15.34
C PHE A 187 -11.44 -3.91 -14.07
N HIS A 188 -12.77 -3.86 -14.19
CA HIS A 188 -13.67 -4.31 -13.13
C HIS A 188 -14.16 -5.74 -13.38
N HIS A 189 -14.12 -6.58 -12.34
CA HIS A 189 -14.62 -7.95 -12.37
C HIS A 189 -15.23 -8.33 -11.01
N ASP A 190 -16.45 -8.87 -11.03
CA ASP A 190 -17.18 -9.33 -9.83
C ASP A 190 -17.22 -8.29 -8.69
N GLY A 191 -17.45 -7.02 -9.03
CA GLY A 191 -17.51 -5.92 -8.06
C GLY A 191 -16.16 -5.51 -7.49
N ARG A 192 -15.04 -5.86 -8.15
CA ARG A 192 -13.68 -5.55 -7.73
C ARG A 192 -12.93 -4.79 -8.82
N LEU A 193 -12.01 -3.92 -8.42
CA LEU A 193 -10.97 -3.38 -9.30
C LEU A 193 -9.80 -4.36 -9.37
N ILE A 194 -9.41 -4.69 -10.60
CA ILE A 194 -8.23 -5.50 -10.89
C ILE A 194 -7.22 -4.60 -11.60
N VAL A 195 -6.04 -4.45 -11.01
CA VAL A 195 -4.84 -3.95 -11.68
C VAL A 195 -3.98 -5.16 -12.00
N ARG A 196 -3.58 -5.33 -13.26
CA ARG A 196 -2.89 -6.51 -13.76
C ARG A 196 -1.57 -6.12 -14.41
N ALA A 197 -0.48 -6.65 -13.87
CA ALA A 197 0.80 -6.68 -14.55
C ALA A 197 0.86 -7.89 -15.48
N LEU A 198 1.35 -7.69 -16.71
CA LEU A 198 1.50 -8.71 -17.74
C LEU A 198 2.96 -8.80 -18.17
N VAL A 199 3.46 -10.03 -18.25
CA VAL A 199 4.82 -10.34 -18.69
C VAL A 199 4.76 -11.38 -19.79
N GLN A 200 5.31 -11.05 -20.96
CA GLN A 200 5.36 -11.98 -22.09
C GLN A 200 6.64 -11.77 -22.90
N GLY A 201 7.54 -12.76 -22.90
CA GLY A 201 8.73 -12.74 -23.74
C GLY A 201 9.61 -11.50 -23.55
N GLY A 202 9.72 -11.01 -22.31
CA GLY A 202 10.48 -9.79 -21.98
C GLY A 202 9.76 -8.47 -22.23
N SER A 203 8.48 -8.50 -22.63
CA SER A 203 7.60 -7.32 -22.62
C SER A 203 6.87 -7.23 -21.28
N TYR A 204 6.80 -6.01 -20.73
CA TYR A 204 6.22 -5.72 -19.43
C TYR A 204 5.16 -4.62 -19.57
N THR A 205 3.90 -4.92 -19.26
CA THR A 205 2.84 -3.89 -19.17
C THR A 205 2.11 -3.96 -17.84
N SER A 206 1.61 -2.81 -17.37
CA SER A 206 0.84 -2.71 -16.14
C SER A 206 -0.11 -1.51 -16.21
N ALA A 207 -0.76 -1.15 -15.10
CA ALA A 207 -1.48 0.10 -14.94
C ALA A 207 -1.03 0.83 -13.67
N ARG A 208 -1.04 2.16 -13.76
CA ARG A 208 -0.89 3.09 -12.63
C ARG A 208 -2.07 4.04 -12.65
N LEU A 209 -2.85 4.00 -11.58
CA LEU A 209 -4.12 4.69 -11.46
C LEU A 209 -4.01 5.79 -10.42
N THR A 210 -4.45 7.00 -10.75
CA THR A 210 -4.55 8.14 -9.84
C THR A 210 -6.01 8.52 -9.68
N SER A 211 -6.56 8.61 -8.47
CA SER A 211 -7.98 8.96 -8.29
C SER A 211 -8.30 10.36 -8.78
N HIS A 212 -9.52 10.56 -9.32
CA HIS A 212 -10.03 11.90 -9.60
C HIS A 212 -10.37 12.67 -8.32
N GLN A 213 -10.87 11.93 -7.32
CA GLN A 213 -11.20 12.44 -5.99
C GLN A 213 -9.93 12.59 -5.15
N THR A 214 -9.75 13.76 -4.53
CA THR A 214 -8.77 13.96 -3.45
C THR A 214 -9.35 13.55 -2.11
N LEU A 215 -8.53 13.41 -1.06
CA LEU A 215 -9.03 13.15 0.29
C LEU A 215 -10.07 14.19 0.73
N SER A 216 -9.96 15.43 0.23
CA SER A 216 -10.95 16.53 0.29
C SER A 216 -11.38 16.99 1.69
N ARG A 217 -10.69 16.51 2.72
CA ARG A 217 -10.97 16.84 4.11
C ARG A 217 -9.67 16.96 4.92
N PRO A 218 -9.61 17.88 5.90
CA PRO A 218 -8.47 18.00 6.79
C PRO A 218 -8.36 16.84 7.78
N ARG A 219 -9.40 16.01 7.89
CA ARG A 219 -9.36 14.76 8.65
C ARG A 219 -10.22 13.69 7.99
N GLY A 220 -9.85 12.44 8.18
CA GLY A 220 -10.64 11.32 7.68
C GLY A 220 -9.96 9.98 7.87
N TYR A 221 -10.59 8.97 7.28
CA TYR A 221 -10.09 7.60 7.20
C TYR A 221 -10.25 7.09 5.79
N LEU A 222 -9.17 6.57 5.22
CA LEU A 222 -9.11 5.95 3.92
C LEU A 222 -8.85 4.45 4.14
N SER A 223 -9.57 3.59 3.44
CA SER A 223 -9.31 2.15 3.50
C SER A 223 -9.49 1.45 2.17
N ALA A 224 -8.67 0.42 1.95
CA ALA A 224 -8.82 -0.53 0.86
C ALA A 224 -8.72 -1.97 1.37
N THR A 225 -9.55 -2.86 0.86
CA THR A 225 -9.39 -4.31 1.08
C THR A 225 -8.77 -4.94 -0.17
N ILE A 226 -7.61 -5.55 0.02
CA ILE A 226 -6.66 -5.84 -1.03
C ILE A 226 -6.19 -7.29 -0.94
N LEU A 227 -6.24 -8.02 -2.06
CA LEU A 227 -5.48 -9.25 -2.28
C LEU A 227 -4.31 -8.91 -3.22
N ALA A 228 -3.09 -9.02 -2.70
CA ALA A 228 -1.88 -8.60 -3.39
C ALA A 228 -1.18 -9.74 -4.15
N PRO A 229 -0.59 -9.47 -5.32
CA PRO A 229 0.28 -10.43 -5.97
C PRO A 229 1.59 -10.55 -5.18
N VAL A 230 2.04 -11.79 -4.96
CA VAL A 230 3.29 -12.09 -4.25
C VAL A 230 4.20 -12.84 -5.20
N ALA A 231 5.21 -12.15 -5.74
CA ALA A 231 6.15 -12.74 -6.68
C ALA A 231 7.47 -11.96 -6.75
N GLU A 232 8.53 -12.65 -7.14
CA GLU A 232 9.83 -12.05 -7.41
C GLU A 232 9.73 -10.95 -8.48
N GLY A 233 10.37 -9.79 -8.25
CA GLY A 233 10.39 -8.66 -9.18
C GLY A 233 9.05 -7.93 -9.36
N VAL A 234 8.00 -8.28 -8.61
CA VAL A 234 6.70 -7.59 -8.63
C VAL A 234 6.62 -6.63 -7.45
N TRP A 235 6.16 -5.40 -7.67
CA TRP A 235 6.05 -4.34 -6.66
C TRP A 235 4.67 -3.67 -6.73
N PRO A 236 3.63 -4.23 -6.06
CA PRO A 236 2.33 -3.59 -5.92
C PRO A 236 2.37 -2.46 -4.88
N ALA A 237 1.66 -1.37 -5.14
CA ALA A 237 1.57 -0.22 -4.24
C ALA A 237 0.16 0.38 -4.18
N TYR A 238 -0.23 0.79 -2.97
CA TYR A 238 -1.42 1.60 -2.66
C TYR A 238 -1.00 2.74 -1.72
N TRP A 239 -1.07 3.96 -2.24
CA TRP A 239 -0.31 5.09 -1.72
C TRP A 239 -0.96 6.41 -2.11
N LEU A 240 -0.39 7.52 -1.67
CA LEU A 240 -0.93 8.85 -1.84
C LEU A 240 0.12 9.85 -2.28
N LEU A 241 -0.26 10.70 -3.25
CA LEU A 241 0.49 11.90 -3.63
C LEU A 241 -0.43 13.12 -3.70
N PRO A 242 0.09 14.33 -3.46
CA PRO A 242 -0.60 15.58 -3.76
C PRO A 242 -1.15 15.64 -5.19
N GLN A 243 -2.27 16.34 -5.39
CA GLN A 243 -2.74 16.67 -6.73
C GLN A 243 -1.77 17.60 -7.48
N ASP A 244 -1.73 17.46 -8.81
CA ASP A 244 -0.91 18.29 -9.69
C ASP A 244 -1.30 19.79 -9.66
N PRO A 245 -0.34 20.71 -9.84
CA PRO A 245 1.11 20.48 -9.77
C PRO A 245 1.57 20.31 -8.31
N PHE A 246 2.57 19.46 -8.13
CA PHE A 246 3.28 19.29 -6.85
C PHE A 246 4.78 19.05 -7.10
N GLN A 247 5.58 19.18 -6.05
CA GLN A 247 7.02 18.98 -6.04
C GLN A 247 7.39 17.85 -5.08
N TRP A 248 7.70 16.70 -5.64
CA TRP A 248 8.31 15.62 -4.87
C TRP A 248 9.78 15.94 -4.56
N PRO A 249 10.27 15.65 -3.35
CA PRO A 249 9.58 15.03 -2.21
C PRO A 249 8.92 16.03 -1.25
N ASN A 250 9.16 17.34 -1.43
CA ASN A 250 8.80 18.37 -0.45
C ASN A 250 7.30 18.44 -0.13
N ASP A 251 6.44 18.21 -1.13
CA ASP A 251 4.99 18.24 -0.92
C ASP A 251 4.44 16.98 -0.21
N GLY A 252 5.26 15.95 -0.05
CA GLY A 252 4.96 14.74 0.72
C GLY A 252 4.47 13.55 -0.11
N GLU A 253 4.70 12.36 0.41
CA GLU A 253 4.24 11.07 -0.10
C GLU A 253 3.90 10.14 1.08
N VAL A 254 2.78 9.42 0.97
CA VAL A 254 2.30 8.50 2.01
C VAL A 254 2.01 7.15 1.37
N ASP A 255 2.77 6.14 1.77
CA ASP A 255 2.62 4.78 1.27
C ASP A 255 1.89 3.96 2.31
N ILE A 256 0.67 3.54 1.96
CA ILE A 256 -0.20 2.79 2.88
C ILE A 256 0.15 1.31 2.79
N PHE A 257 0.33 0.83 1.57
CA PHE A 257 0.80 -0.50 1.26
C PHE A 257 1.83 -0.49 0.15
N GLU A 258 2.97 -1.12 0.43
CA GLU A 258 3.97 -1.54 -0.55
C GLU A 258 4.52 -2.92 -0.18
N SER A 259 4.70 -3.77 -1.17
CA SER A 259 5.43 -5.02 -1.02
C SER A 259 6.24 -5.27 -2.27
N TRP A 260 7.33 -6.02 -2.19
CA TRP A 260 8.10 -6.37 -3.37
C TRP A 260 8.75 -7.73 -3.23
N ASN A 261 9.20 -8.29 -4.36
CA ASN A 261 9.93 -9.56 -4.42
C ASN A 261 9.21 -10.76 -3.77
N GLY A 262 7.91 -10.63 -3.48
CA GLY A 262 7.13 -11.66 -2.83
C GLY A 262 7.58 -11.99 -1.40
N ASP A 263 8.20 -11.04 -0.70
CA ASP A 263 8.68 -11.25 0.68
C ASP A 263 7.56 -11.34 1.73
N CYS A 264 6.32 -11.04 1.34
CA CYS A 264 5.16 -10.98 2.22
C CYS A 264 5.32 -9.97 3.35
N VAL A 265 6.05 -8.88 3.10
CA VAL A 265 6.19 -7.74 4.01
C VAL A 265 5.47 -6.54 3.41
N ASN A 266 4.64 -5.90 4.23
CA ASN A 266 4.12 -4.58 3.95
C ASN A 266 5.09 -3.51 4.46
N HIS A 267 5.42 -2.55 3.62
CA HIS A 267 6.19 -1.37 3.96
C HIS A 267 5.23 -0.18 3.95
N SER A 268 4.95 0.37 5.13
CA SER A 268 4.23 1.64 5.25
C SER A 268 5.25 2.76 5.36
N CYS A 269 5.15 3.75 4.49
CA CYS A 269 6.18 4.77 4.35
C CYS A 269 5.63 6.20 4.39
N LEU A 270 6.49 7.14 4.77
CA LEU A 270 6.24 8.58 4.73
C LEU A 270 7.51 9.27 4.24
N HIS A 271 7.40 10.05 3.17
CA HIS A 271 8.52 10.77 2.54
C HIS A 271 8.19 12.26 2.44
N TRP A 272 9.13 13.13 2.84
CA TRP A 272 8.97 14.58 2.72
C TRP A 272 10.30 15.33 2.59
N GLY A 273 11.34 14.62 2.16
CA GLY A 273 12.69 15.13 1.97
C GLY A 273 13.42 14.29 0.95
N HIS A 274 14.61 14.75 0.57
CA HIS A 274 15.45 14.05 -0.38
C HIS A 274 16.25 12.94 0.32
N PHE A 275 16.57 11.88 -0.42
CA PHE A 275 17.42 10.81 0.11
C PHE A 275 18.89 11.25 0.14
N ASN A 276 19.24 12.07 1.13
CA ASN A 276 20.57 12.65 1.33
C ASN A 276 20.88 12.82 2.83
N GLY A 277 22.09 13.28 3.16
CA GLY A 277 22.50 13.44 4.57
C GLY A 277 21.80 14.58 5.32
N GLU A 278 21.29 15.60 4.62
CA GLU A 278 20.58 16.73 5.23
C GLU A 278 19.17 16.33 5.69
N ASP A 279 18.47 15.58 4.83
CA ASP A 279 17.09 15.12 5.00
C ASP A 279 17.03 13.68 5.56
N TRP A 280 18.10 13.23 6.22
CA TRP A 280 18.25 11.85 6.71
C TRP A 280 17.05 11.36 7.52
N ASN A 281 16.33 12.24 8.22
CA ASN A 281 15.18 11.88 9.08
C ASN A 281 13.80 12.05 8.40
N LYS A 282 13.75 12.41 7.12
CA LYS A 282 12.54 12.75 6.35
C LYS A 282 11.99 11.60 5.49
N HIS A 283 12.41 10.40 5.85
CA HIS A 283 11.95 9.14 5.29
C HIS A 283 11.69 8.18 6.43
N ARG A 284 10.44 7.75 6.58
CA ARG A 284 10.02 6.86 7.66
C ARG A 284 9.39 5.62 7.10
N VAL A 285 9.75 4.48 7.67
CA VAL A 285 9.22 3.16 7.27
C VAL A 285 8.84 2.33 8.49
N ALA A 286 7.76 1.57 8.36
CA ALA A 286 7.46 0.45 9.22
C ALA A 286 7.19 -0.80 8.38
N GLU A 287 7.87 -1.88 8.72
CA GLU A 287 7.69 -3.19 8.11
C GLU A 287 6.71 -4.03 8.92
N THR A 288 5.71 -4.62 8.26
CA THR A 288 4.79 -5.57 8.88
C THR A 288 4.75 -6.86 8.05
N SER A 289 5.19 -7.97 8.65
CA SER A 289 5.09 -9.29 8.01
C SER A 289 3.64 -9.77 7.95
N LEU A 290 3.21 -10.20 6.77
CA LEU A 290 1.88 -10.73 6.46
C LEU A 290 2.04 -12.04 5.68
N HIS A 291 2.41 -13.12 6.37
CA HIS A 291 2.71 -14.42 5.73
C HIS A 291 1.52 -15.02 4.93
N ASP A 292 0.31 -14.59 5.24
CA ASP A 292 -0.95 -14.97 4.59
C ASP A 292 -1.36 -14.04 3.42
N MET A 293 -0.58 -12.99 3.12
CA MET A 293 -0.79 -12.06 2.00
C MET A 293 -1.11 -12.74 0.65
N PRO A 294 -0.49 -13.88 0.25
CA PRO A 294 -0.83 -14.53 -1.03
C PRO A 294 -2.19 -15.24 -1.04
N HIS A 295 -2.76 -15.50 0.14
CA HIS A 295 -3.86 -16.47 0.31
C HIS A 295 -5.18 -15.81 0.69
N GLN A 296 -5.14 -14.60 1.24
CA GLN A 296 -6.33 -13.88 1.67
C GLN A 296 -6.21 -12.37 1.50
N PRO A 297 -7.34 -11.66 1.37
CA PRO A 297 -7.32 -10.21 1.36
C PRO A 297 -7.06 -9.65 2.76
N HIS A 298 -6.38 -8.51 2.83
CA HIS A 298 -6.17 -7.71 4.04
C HIS A 298 -6.76 -6.31 3.84
N THR A 299 -7.20 -5.68 4.93
CA THR A 299 -7.68 -4.30 4.90
C THR A 299 -6.57 -3.35 5.35
N PHE A 300 -6.13 -2.50 4.43
CA PHE A 300 -5.16 -1.45 4.68
C PHE A 300 -5.90 -0.13 4.94
N GLY A 301 -5.61 0.49 6.07
CA GLY A 301 -6.28 1.70 6.54
C GLY A 301 -5.29 2.84 6.80
N PHE A 302 -5.76 4.07 6.65
CA PHE A 302 -5.00 5.28 6.90
C PHE A 302 -5.90 6.35 7.49
N ALA A 303 -5.59 6.78 8.71
CA ALA A 303 -6.27 7.89 9.37
C ALA A 303 -5.37 9.12 9.40
N TRP A 304 -5.92 10.30 9.13
CA TRP A 304 -5.22 11.58 9.26
C TRP A 304 -6.09 12.62 9.96
N ILE A 305 -5.47 13.49 10.73
CA ILE A 305 -6.10 14.69 11.28
C ILE A 305 -5.11 15.86 11.22
N GLU A 306 -5.48 16.93 10.53
CA GLU A 306 -4.73 18.19 10.57
C GLU A 306 -5.07 19.00 11.82
N GLU A 307 -4.02 19.49 12.48
CA GLU A 307 -4.06 20.21 13.74
C GLU A 307 -3.09 21.39 13.62
N ASP A 308 -3.64 22.57 13.32
CA ASP A 308 -2.85 23.78 13.15
C ASP A 308 -2.40 24.35 14.51
N GLY A 309 -1.28 25.09 14.51
CA GLY A 309 -0.78 25.80 15.71
C GLY A 309 0.13 24.98 16.63
N ILE A 310 0.54 23.78 16.23
CA ILE A 310 1.49 22.96 16.98
C ILE A 310 2.92 23.18 16.43
N PRO A 311 3.93 23.41 17.27
CA PRO A 311 5.30 23.56 16.79
C PRO A 311 5.81 22.29 16.08
N ASN A 312 6.45 22.47 14.93
CA ASN A 312 7.18 21.44 14.15
C ASN A 312 6.33 20.38 13.43
N TRP A 313 5.01 20.35 13.61
CA TRP A 313 4.12 19.48 12.85
C TRP A 313 2.70 20.06 12.76
N ARG A 314 1.91 19.61 11.78
CA ARG A 314 0.59 20.19 11.46
C ARG A 314 -0.57 19.19 11.47
N GLY A 315 -0.33 18.02 12.04
CA GLY A 315 -1.33 17.01 12.33
C GLY A 315 -0.74 15.63 12.62
N ARG A 316 -1.61 14.64 12.75
CA ARG A 316 -1.27 13.26 13.12
C ARG A 316 -1.80 12.29 12.09
N MET A 317 -1.09 11.18 11.93
CA MET A 317 -1.49 10.09 11.04
C MET A 317 -1.18 8.71 11.60
N ILE A 318 -2.04 7.74 11.29
CA ILE A 318 -1.89 6.34 11.69
C ILE A 318 -2.22 5.42 10.51
N TRP A 319 -1.36 4.44 10.27
CA TRP A 319 -1.55 3.34 9.33
C TRP A 319 -2.09 2.12 10.06
N TYR A 320 -2.98 1.40 9.41
CA TYR A 320 -3.65 0.22 9.95
C TYR A 320 -3.56 -0.95 8.97
N ILE A 321 -3.43 -2.16 9.51
CA ILE A 321 -3.60 -3.41 8.78
C ILE A 321 -4.56 -4.29 9.57
N ASP A 322 -5.67 -4.66 8.93
CA ASP A 322 -6.78 -5.41 9.53
C ASP A 322 -7.28 -4.77 10.84
N GLY A 323 -7.37 -3.43 10.84
CA GLY A 323 -7.79 -2.63 11.99
C GLY A 323 -6.73 -2.49 13.10
N ARG A 324 -5.58 -3.16 13.00
CA ARG A 324 -4.47 -2.98 13.95
C ARG A 324 -3.58 -1.82 13.51
N PRO A 325 -3.30 -0.83 14.36
CA PRO A 325 -2.39 0.23 13.99
C PRO A 325 -0.95 -0.31 13.94
N VAL A 326 -0.24 0.00 12.86
CA VAL A 326 1.12 -0.54 12.59
C VAL A 326 2.21 0.54 12.57
N MET A 327 1.83 1.78 12.25
CA MET A 327 2.73 2.92 12.21
C MET A 327 1.96 4.18 12.54
N LYS A 328 2.61 5.11 13.25
CA LYS A 328 2.15 6.49 13.38
C LYS A 328 3.21 7.47 12.88
N GLY A 329 2.75 8.67 12.55
CA GLY A 329 3.62 9.77 12.15
C GLY A 329 2.96 11.12 12.39
N ASN A 330 3.77 12.14 12.52
CA ASN A 330 3.31 13.52 12.48
C ASN A 330 3.26 13.99 11.03
N ILE A 331 2.26 14.77 10.66
CA ILE A 331 2.19 15.46 9.38
C ILE A 331 3.27 16.56 9.36
N PRO A 332 4.31 16.44 8.51
CA PRO A 332 5.44 17.37 8.54
C PRO A 332 5.04 18.78 8.11
N VAL A 333 5.66 19.79 8.72
CA VAL A 333 5.54 21.18 8.25
C VAL A 333 6.12 21.29 6.84
N GLY A 334 5.46 22.06 5.98
CA GLY A 334 5.90 22.31 4.60
C GLY A 334 5.33 21.34 3.56
N THR A 335 4.83 20.17 3.97
CA THR A 335 4.12 19.25 3.06
C THR A 335 2.73 19.79 2.68
N ARG A 336 2.20 19.34 1.54
CA ARG A 336 0.88 19.73 1.03
C ARG A 336 -0.24 19.33 1.98
N ARG A 337 -1.35 20.08 2.05
CA ARG A 337 -2.51 19.67 2.88
C ARG A 337 -3.04 18.30 2.46
N MET A 338 -3.40 17.46 3.42
CA MET A 338 -3.87 16.09 3.17
C MET A 338 -5.14 16.07 2.33
N GLU A 339 -5.99 17.09 2.43
CA GLU A 339 -7.19 17.23 1.61
C GLU A 339 -6.91 17.30 0.09
N GLU A 340 -5.67 17.60 -0.29
CA GLU A 340 -5.22 17.68 -1.67
C GLU A 340 -4.59 16.38 -2.19
N PHE A 341 -4.36 15.38 -1.34
CA PHE A 341 -3.78 14.11 -1.75
C PHE A 341 -4.79 13.27 -2.54
N ARG A 342 -4.30 12.57 -3.56
CA ARG A 342 -5.02 11.60 -4.39
C ARG A 342 -4.52 10.19 -4.06
N ILE A 343 -5.38 9.22 -4.30
CA ILE A 343 -5.05 7.79 -4.19
C ILE A 343 -4.30 7.37 -5.44
N LEU A 344 -3.20 6.64 -5.26
CA LEU A 344 -2.49 5.93 -6.31
C LEU A 344 -2.55 4.41 -6.08
N ILE A 345 -2.73 3.66 -7.17
CA ILE A 345 -2.75 2.19 -7.19
C ILE A 345 -1.98 1.72 -8.42
N ASN A 346 -0.95 0.90 -8.23
CA ASN A 346 -0.18 0.34 -9.35
C ASN A 346 0.47 -1.00 -9.02
N ILE A 347 0.96 -1.67 -10.06
CA ILE A 347 1.97 -2.73 -9.95
C ILE A 347 3.18 -2.32 -10.79
N ALA A 348 4.29 -2.00 -10.15
CA ALA A 348 5.58 -1.88 -10.80
C ALA A 348 6.23 -3.27 -10.98
N MET A 349 7.17 -3.36 -11.92
CA MET A 349 7.97 -4.56 -12.16
C MET A 349 9.45 -4.18 -12.23
N GLY A 350 10.27 -4.85 -11.41
CA GLY A 350 11.66 -4.49 -11.20
C GLY A 350 11.79 -3.21 -10.36
N GLY A 351 12.72 -2.35 -10.76
CA GLY A 351 13.07 -1.15 -10.02
C GLY A 351 14.06 -1.36 -8.88
N ASN A 352 14.44 -0.26 -8.24
CA ASN A 352 15.50 -0.20 -7.23
C ASN A 352 15.24 -1.14 -6.06
N VAL A 353 14.01 -1.15 -5.53
CA VAL A 353 13.60 -2.01 -4.41
C VAL A 353 13.62 -3.50 -4.76
N CYS A 354 13.40 -3.85 -6.03
CA CYS A 354 13.50 -5.22 -6.50
C CYS A 354 14.95 -5.69 -6.70
N GLN A 355 15.95 -4.81 -6.57
CA GLN A 355 17.38 -5.13 -6.66
C GLN A 355 17.75 -5.89 -7.94
N GLY A 356 17.19 -5.46 -9.08
CA GLY A 356 17.46 -6.04 -10.40
C GLY A 356 16.68 -7.34 -10.71
N LYS A 357 15.88 -7.84 -9.77
CA LYS A 357 14.99 -8.98 -10.00
C LYS A 357 13.82 -8.58 -10.90
N LEU A 358 13.42 -9.48 -11.79
CA LEU A 358 12.29 -9.30 -12.71
C LEU A 358 11.33 -10.48 -12.62
N PRO A 359 10.03 -10.24 -12.80
CA PRO A 359 9.03 -11.29 -12.76
C PRO A 359 9.15 -12.23 -13.96
N ARG A 360 8.72 -13.48 -13.76
CA ARG A 360 8.57 -14.47 -14.85
C ARG A 360 7.37 -14.12 -15.73
N ASP A 361 7.36 -14.67 -16.95
CA ASP A 361 6.21 -14.63 -17.86
C ASP A 361 4.91 -15.09 -17.15
N GLY A 362 3.83 -14.34 -17.39
CA GLY A 362 2.55 -14.57 -16.72
C GLY A 362 1.76 -13.28 -16.50
N TYR A 363 0.85 -13.35 -15.53
CA TYR A 363 0.10 -12.19 -15.06
C TYR A 363 0.07 -12.17 -13.53
N TYR A 364 0.02 -10.97 -12.97
CA TYR A 364 -0.01 -10.72 -11.54
C TYR A 364 -1.13 -9.72 -11.24
N ASP A 365 -2.13 -10.17 -10.48
CA ASP A 365 -3.32 -9.39 -10.18
C ASP A 365 -3.22 -8.76 -8.80
N PHE A 366 -3.42 -7.44 -8.77
CA PHE A 366 -3.67 -6.66 -7.58
C PHE A 366 -5.16 -6.35 -7.52
N VAL A 367 -5.83 -6.97 -6.54
CA VAL A 367 -7.28 -7.05 -6.48
C VAL A 367 -7.79 -6.22 -5.33
N ILE A 368 -8.55 -5.18 -5.63
CA ILE A 368 -9.16 -4.26 -4.66
C ILE A 368 -10.66 -4.56 -4.61
N SER A 369 -11.11 -5.19 -3.53
CA SER A 369 -12.52 -5.56 -3.35
C SER A 369 -13.34 -4.50 -2.65
N ASP A 370 -12.70 -3.59 -1.94
CA ASP A 370 -13.34 -2.43 -1.33
C ASP A 370 -12.36 -1.26 -1.28
N LEU A 371 -12.85 -0.05 -1.46
CA LEU A 371 -12.08 1.20 -1.36
C LEU A 371 -13.02 2.32 -0.97
N MET A 372 -12.73 3.04 0.11
CA MET A 372 -13.62 4.10 0.59
C MET A 372 -12.89 5.15 1.41
N MET A 373 -13.45 6.36 1.42
CA MET A 373 -13.09 7.43 2.35
C MET A 373 -14.26 7.74 3.28
N SER A 374 -13.93 7.89 4.56
CA SER A 374 -14.88 7.99 5.67
C SER A 374 -14.51 9.12 6.63
N GLU A 375 -15.50 9.69 7.31
CA GLU A 375 -15.30 10.84 8.22
C GLU A 375 -14.52 10.48 9.50
N GLU A 376 -14.45 9.20 9.85
CA GLU A 376 -13.74 8.70 11.02
C GLU A 376 -13.27 7.24 10.84
N PRO A 377 -12.25 6.80 11.61
CA PRO A 377 -11.84 5.39 11.66
C PRO A 377 -13.00 4.46 12.09
N PRO A 378 -13.02 3.19 11.65
CA PRO A 378 -14.03 2.24 12.10
C PRO A 378 -13.89 1.92 13.60
N HIS A 379 -14.92 1.31 14.20
CA HIS A 379 -14.83 0.70 15.53
C HIS A 379 -14.38 1.65 16.65
N GLY A 380 -15.03 2.81 16.76
CA GLY A 380 -14.79 3.78 17.85
C GLY A 380 -14.25 5.14 17.39
N GLY A 381 -14.11 5.36 16.08
CA GLY A 381 -13.87 6.68 15.51
C GLY A 381 -12.63 7.35 16.08
N TRP A 382 -12.74 8.67 16.30
CA TRP A 382 -11.64 9.47 16.83
C TRP A 382 -11.23 9.11 18.26
N GLN A 383 -12.12 8.52 19.07
CA GLN A 383 -11.71 8.03 20.39
C GLN A 383 -10.74 6.84 20.27
N HIS A 384 -11.00 5.92 19.34
CA HIS A 384 -10.08 4.83 19.04
C HIS A 384 -8.77 5.36 18.46
N PHE A 385 -8.83 6.38 17.59
CA PHE A 385 -7.63 7.06 17.09
C PHE A 385 -6.71 7.57 18.20
N GLU A 386 -7.23 8.24 19.23
CA GLU A 386 -6.42 8.73 20.36
C GLU A 386 -5.76 7.60 21.16
N GLN A 387 -6.47 6.48 21.34
CA GLN A 387 -5.93 5.28 21.98
C GLN A 387 -4.84 4.64 21.14
N ALA A 388 -5.07 4.51 19.83
CA ALA A 388 -4.09 3.99 18.88
C ALA A 388 -2.84 4.89 18.85
N TRP A 389 -3.01 6.21 18.77
CA TRP A 389 -1.92 7.19 18.74
C TRP A 389 -0.93 7.01 19.90
N SER A 390 -1.46 6.75 21.10
CA SER A 390 -0.65 6.57 22.30
C SER A 390 0.20 5.28 22.28
N ASN A 391 -0.27 4.23 21.60
CA ASN A 391 0.31 2.88 21.66
C ASN A 391 1.02 2.43 20.37
N THR A 392 0.85 3.17 19.28
CA THR A 392 1.42 2.80 17.98
C THR A 392 2.88 3.26 17.88
N PRO A 393 3.80 2.45 17.33
CA PRO A 393 5.17 2.85 17.11
C PRO A 393 5.28 3.88 15.98
N GLU A 394 6.29 4.76 16.08
CA GLU A 394 6.68 5.60 14.94
C GLU A 394 7.44 4.77 13.90
N GLY A 395 7.38 5.20 12.64
CA GLY A 395 8.24 4.66 11.59
C GLY A 395 9.71 4.90 11.90
N LYS A 396 10.55 3.92 11.58
CA LYS A 396 12.01 4.04 11.65
C LYS A 396 12.52 4.89 10.50
N THR A 397 13.60 5.61 10.72
CA THR A 397 14.30 6.28 9.61
C THR A 397 14.83 5.25 8.62
N MET A 398 14.66 5.49 7.32
CA MET A 398 15.19 4.63 6.24
C MET A 398 16.69 4.74 6.04
#